data_AF-A0A956D531-F1
#
_entry.id   AF-A0A956D531-F1
#
_cell.length_a   1.000
_cell.length_b   1.000
_cell.length_c   1.000
_cell.angle_alpha   90.00
_cell.angle_beta   90.00
_cell.angle_gamma   90.00
#
_symmetry.space_group_name_H-M   'P 1'
#
loop_
_entity.id
_entity.type
_entity.pdbx_description
1 polymer ?
#
loop_
_entity_poly.entity_id
_entity_poly.type
_entity_poly.pdbx_seq_one_letter_code
_entity_poly.pdbx_strand_id
1 'polypeptide(L)'
;WAINHHADHVLRNLRKPGETGYKIPHGGLYRFISCPNYFGEIVEWFGFALAAWTFPGLVFAFFTFANLFPRALDHHKWYRGKFDDYPKSRRAIVPFVL
;
A
#
# COMPACT_ATOMS: atom_id res chain seq x y z
N TRP A 1 -8.61 4.02 6.76
CA TRP A 1 -8.87 2.99 7.78
C TRP A 1 -9.17 1.60 7.21
N ALA A 2 -10.36 1.34 6.63
CA ALA A 2 -10.77 -0.03 6.23
C ALA A 2 -9.81 -0.71 5.22
N ILE A 3 -9.36 0.03 4.20
CA ILE A 3 -8.43 -0.49 3.18
C ILE A 3 -7.09 -0.89 3.80
N ASN A 4 -6.53 0.00 4.63
CA ASN A 4 -5.25 -0.21 5.28
C ASN A 4 -5.29 -1.45 6.20
N HIS A 5 -6.29 -1.52 7.09
CA HIS A 5 -6.45 -2.66 8.00
C HIS A 5 -6.68 -3.99 7.27
N HIS A 6 -7.51 -3.99 6.22
CA HIS A 6 -7.71 -5.19 5.42
C HIS A 6 -6.42 -5.64 4.72
N ALA A 7 -5.68 -4.70 4.14
CA ALA A 7 -4.42 -4.98 3.45
C ALA A 7 -3.37 -5.57 4.41
N ASP A 8 -3.20 -4.97 5.58
CA ASP A 8 -2.26 -5.46 6.60
C ASP A 8 -2.73 -6.79 7.21
N HIS A 9 -4.04 -7.02 7.32
CA HIS A 9 -4.56 -8.33 7.67
C HIS A 9 -4.17 -9.41 6.64
N VAL A 10 -4.26 -9.11 5.34
CA VAL A 10 -3.81 -10.04 4.29
C VAL A 10 -2.31 -10.30 4.41
N LEU A 11 -1.48 -9.26 4.56
CA LEU A 11 -0.02 -9.41 4.68
C LEU A 11 0.40 -10.25 5.89
N ARG A 12 -0.20 -10.00 7.05
CA ARG A 12 0.10 -10.76 8.28
C ARG A 12 -0.20 -12.24 8.13
N ASN A 13 -1.26 -12.58 7.39
CA ASN A 13 -1.67 -13.96 7.16
C ASN A 13 -0.92 -14.66 6.02
N LEU A 14 0.01 -13.99 5.32
CA LEU A 14 0.85 -14.65 4.32
C LEU A 14 1.86 -15.63 4.95
N ARG A 15 2.20 -15.42 6.22
CA ARG A 15 3.23 -16.18 6.91
C ARG A 15 2.66 -16.81 8.18
N LYS A 16 3.00 -18.07 8.41
CA LYS A 16 2.81 -18.69 9.72
C LYS A 16 3.89 -18.20 10.69
N PRO A 17 3.65 -18.23 12.02
CA PRO A 17 4.68 -17.92 13.00
C PRO A 17 5.94 -18.77 12.74
N GLY A 18 7.10 -18.13 12.56
CA GLY A 18 8.38 -18.79 12.26
C GLY A 18 8.72 -18.93 10.77
N GLU A 19 7.79 -18.67 9.84
CA GLU A 19 8.12 -18.63 8.41
C GLU A 19 8.90 -17.37 8.04
N THR A 20 10.00 -17.56 7.30
CA THR A 20 10.76 -16.49 6.67
C THR A 20 10.57 -16.56 5.14
N GLY A 21 10.76 -15.42 4.46
CA GLY A 21 10.61 -15.33 3.01
C GLY A 21 9.35 -14.58 2.56
N TYR A 22 9.45 -13.91 1.42
CA TYR A 22 8.36 -13.11 0.86
C TYR A 22 7.43 -13.97 0.01
N LYS A 23 6.14 -13.65 0.03
CA LYS A 23 5.11 -14.27 -0.81
C LYS A 23 4.34 -13.17 -1.53
N ILE A 24 3.74 -13.49 -2.67
CA ILE A 24 2.91 -12.55 -3.41
C ILE A 24 1.56 -12.42 -2.68
N PRO A 25 1.17 -11.23 -2.19
CA PRO A 25 -0.16 -11.05 -1.60
C PRO A 25 -1.24 -11.16 -2.67
N HIS A 26 -2.37 -11.79 -2.33
CA HIS A 26 -3.56 -11.90 -3.18
C HIS A 26 -4.83 -11.55 -2.39
N GLY A 27 -5.89 -11.19 -3.10
CA GLY A 27 -7.18 -10.80 -2.51
C GLY A 27 -7.36 -9.29 -2.32
N GLY A 28 -8.62 -8.85 -2.24
CA GLY A 28 -8.95 -7.43 -2.09
C GLY A 28 -8.30 -6.52 -3.13
N LEU A 29 -7.80 -5.35 -2.70
CA LEU A 29 -7.11 -4.40 -3.57
C LEU A 29 -5.74 -4.90 -4.05
N TYR A 30 -5.16 -5.95 -3.46
CA TYR A 30 -3.95 -6.56 -4.01
C TYR A 30 -4.19 -7.08 -5.43
N ARG A 31 -5.43 -7.30 -5.88
CA ARG A 31 -5.70 -7.65 -7.28
C ARG A 31 -5.27 -6.56 -8.27
N PHE A 32 -5.22 -5.30 -7.82
CA PHE A 32 -4.96 -4.13 -8.67
C PHE A 32 -3.64 -3.44 -8.35
N ILE A 33 -3.25 -3.36 -7.07
CA ILE A 33 -2.07 -2.61 -6.62
C ILE A 33 -1.17 -3.42 -5.70
N SER A 34 0.13 -3.10 -5.68
CA SER A 34 1.15 -3.76 -4.85
C SER A 34 1.08 -3.37 -3.39
N CYS A 35 0.75 -2.11 -3.12
CA CYS A 35 0.75 -1.54 -1.78
C CYS A 35 -0.61 -0.90 -1.42
N PRO A 36 -1.69 -1.69 -1.32
CA PRO A 36 -2.99 -1.19 -0.91
C PRO A 36 -3.03 -0.67 0.53
N ASN A 37 -2.14 -1.15 1.40
CA ASN A 37 -1.97 -0.61 2.74
C ASN A 37 -1.50 0.86 2.71
N TYR A 38 -0.51 1.17 1.87
CA TYR A 38 -0.03 2.54 1.67
C TYR A 38 -1.08 3.43 0.99
N PHE A 39 -1.78 2.91 -0.02
CA PHE A 39 -2.90 3.63 -0.64
C PHE A 39 -3.99 3.97 0.40
N GLY A 40 -4.38 3.00 1.24
CA GLY A 40 -5.38 3.20 2.27
C GLY A 40 -4.95 4.22 3.33
N GLU A 41 -3.68 4.24 3.70
CA GLU A 41 -3.12 5.20 4.65
C GLU A 41 -3.07 6.62 4.07
N ILE A 42 -2.66 6.78 2.80
CA ILE A 42 -2.70 8.07 2.11
C ILE A 42 -4.13 8.61 2.07
N VAL A 43 -5.10 7.81 1.63
CA VAL A 43 -6.52 8.21 1.57
C VAL A 43 -7.05 8.60 2.96
N GLU A 44 -6.65 7.87 4.00
CA GLU A 44 -7.03 8.16 5.38
C GLU A 44 -6.51 9.51 5.86
N TRP A 45 -5.23 9.81 5.62
CA TRP A 45 -4.65 11.07 6.10
C TRP A 45 -5.13 12.29 5.32
N PHE A 46 -5.36 12.16 4.01
CA PHE A 46 -6.03 13.21 3.24
C PHE A 46 -7.47 13.42 3.70
N GLY A 47 -8.20 12.34 4.01
CA GLY A 47 -9.55 12.43 4.57
C GLY A 47 -9.55 13.13 5.94
N PHE A 48 -8.59 12.80 6.81
CA PHE A 48 -8.40 13.47 8.09
C PHE A 48 -8.07 14.95 7.93
N ALA A 49 -7.14 15.30 7.03
CA ALA A 49 -6.77 16.68 6.76
C ALA A 49 -7.98 17.52 6.29
N LEU A 50 -8.81 16.93 5.42
CA LEU A 50 -10.04 17.54 4.94
C LEU A 50 -11.07 17.73 6.07
N ALA A 51 -11.25 16.72 6.92
CA ALA A 51 -12.21 16.76 8.02
C ALA A 51 -11.80 17.71 9.14
N ALA A 52 -10.51 17.71 9.51
CA ALA A 52 -9.97 18.58 10.55
C ALA A 52 -9.80 20.03 10.05
N TRP A 53 -9.58 20.22 8.75
CA TRP A 53 -9.35 21.52 8.10
C TRP A 53 -8.26 22.36 8.79
N THR A 54 -7.16 21.69 9.18
CA THR A 54 -6.04 22.34 9.86
C THR A 54 -4.76 22.25 9.04
N PHE A 55 -3.92 23.29 9.13
CA PHE A 55 -2.62 23.31 8.47
C PHE A 55 -1.71 22.14 8.92
N PRO A 56 -1.59 21.80 10.22
CA PRO A 56 -0.85 20.62 10.65
C PRO A 56 -1.38 19.31 10.05
N GLY A 57 -2.70 19.16 9.94
CA GLY A 57 -3.32 17.99 9.31
C GLY A 57 -2.94 17.85 7.83
N LEU A 58 -2.93 18.96 7.09
CA LEU A 58 -2.52 18.97 5.68
C LEU A 58 -1.03 18.66 5.51
N VAL A 59 -0.16 19.26 6.34
CA VAL A 59 1.29 18.99 6.32
C VAL A 59 1.54 17.51 6.63
N PHE A 60 0.81 16.93 7.58
CA PHE A 60 0.93 15.52 7.91
C PHE A 60 0.50 14.61 6.76
N ALA A 61 -0.64 14.88 6.12
CA ALA A 61 -1.08 14.13 4.95
C ALA A 61 -0.07 14.19 3.79
N PHE A 62 0.48 15.37 3.53
CA PHE A 62 1.51 15.56 2.51
C PHE A 62 2.80 14.81 2.85
N PHE A 63 3.25 14.86 4.10
CA PHE A 63 4.44 14.14 4.55
C PHE A 63 4.26 12.62 4.42
N THR A 64 3.10 12.09 4.84
CA THR A 64 2.77 10.67 4.65
C THR A 64 2.83 10.30 3.18
N PHE A 65 2.19 11.07 2.30
CA PHE A 65 2.25 10.82 0.86
C PHE A 65 3.69 10.82 0.33
N ALA A 66 4.48 11.83 0.68
CA ALA A 66 5.86 11.97 0.22
C ALA A 66 6.76 10.80 0.68
N ASN A 67 6.45 10.15 1.79
CA ASN A 67 7.19 8.98 2.28
C ASN A 67 6.68 7.66 1.68
N LEU A 68 5.36 7.45 1.66
CA LEU A 68 4.77 6.18 1.27
C LEU A 68 4.73 5.97 -0.24
N PHE A 69 4.55 7.04 -1.00
CA PHE A 69 4.49 6.97 -2.46
C PHE A 69 5.78 6.43 -3.10
N PRO A 70 6.99 6.98 -2.84
CA PRO A 70 8.23 6.41 -3.39
C PRO A 70 8.48 5.00 -2.86
N ARG A 71 8.17 4.74 -1.57
CA ARG A 71 8.29 3.39 -0.98
C ARG A 71 7.43 2.36 -1.71
N ALA A 72 6.22 2.73 -2.13
CA ALA A 72 5.34 1.86 -2.90
C ALA A 72 5.92 1.53 -4.29
N LEU A 73 6.53 2.52 -4.96
CA LEU A 73 7.20 2.33 -6.24
C LEU A 73 8.36 1.34 -6.11
N ASP A 74 9.18 1.50 -5.07
CA ASP A 74 10.32 0.62 -4.83
C ASP A 74 9.87 -0.80 -4.45
N HIS A 75 8.81 -0.93 -3.64
CA HIS A 75 8.18 -2.23 -3.37
C HIS A 75 7.68 -2.91 -4.65
N HIS A 76 6.99 -2.16 -5.52
CA HIS A 76 6.50 -2.69 -6.79
C HIS A 76 7.64 -3.16 -7.70
N LYS A 77 8.71 -2.37 -7.84
CA LYS A 77 9.92 -2.75 -8.59
C LYS A 77 10.56 -4.00 -8.00
N TRP A 78 10.71 -4.05 -6.68
CA TRP A 78 11.29 -5.20 -5.99
C TRP A 78 10.47 -6.48 -6.21
N TYR A 79 9.15 -6.42 -6.07
CA TYR A 79 8.28 -7.58 -6.33
C TYR A 79 8.40 -8.08 -7.78
N ARG A 80 8.47 -7.18 -8.75
CA ARG A 80 8.65 -7.54 -10.17
C ARG A 80 10.01 -8.14 -10.47
N GLY A 81 11.06 -7.75 -9.74
CA GLY A 81 12.40 -8.33 -9.89
C GLY A 81 12.60 -9.61 -9.07
N LYS A 82 11.80 -9.84 -8.03
CA LYS A 82 11.94 -10.99 -7.13
C LYS A 82 11.11 -12.19 -7.56
N PHE A 83 9.93 -11.96 -8.14
CA PHE A 83 8.99 -13.02 -8.50
C PHE A 83 8.70 -13.00 -10.00
N ASP A 84 9.02 -14.10 -10.68
CA ASP A 84 8.74 -14.25 -12.11
C ASP A 84 7.23 -14.29 -12.40
N ASP A 85 6.45 -14.88 -11.48
CA ASP A 85 4.99 -15.01 -11.55
C ASP A 85 4.24 -13.76 -11.05
N TYR A 86 4.92 -12.63 -10.88
CA TYR A 86 4.26 -11.42 -10.40
C TYR A 86 3.23 -10.87 -11.41
N PRO A 87 1.99 -10.55 -10.99
CA PRO A 87 0.96 -10.05 -11.91
C PRO A 87 1.38 -8.75 -12.60
N LYS A 88 1.64 -8.80 -13.92
CA LYS A 88 2.09 -7.65 -14.73
C LYS A 88 1.03 -6.55 -14.88
N SER A 89 -0.24 -6.89 -14.69
CA SER A 89 -1.35 -5.94 -14.68
C SER A 89 -1.41 -5.08 -13.41
N ARG A 90 -0.75 -5.52 -12.34
CA ARG A 90 -0.72 -4.81 -11.06
C ARG A 90 0.04 -3.49 -11.19
N ARG A 91 -0.43 -2.49 -10.46
CA ARG A 91 0.14 -1.15 -10.34
C ARG A 91 0.80 -0.99 -8.97
N ALA A 92 1.62 0.02 -8.75
CA ALA A 92 2.33 0.21 -7.50
C ALA A 92 1.39 0.62 -6.36
N ILE A 93 0.59 1.68 -6.57
CA ILE A 93 -0.19 2.31 -5.50
C ILE A 93 -1.54 2.88 -5.95
N VAL A 94 -1.67 3.44 -7.15
CA VAL A 94 -2.93 3.98 -7.66
C VAL A 94 -3.57 2.96 -8.61
N PRO A 95 -4.74 2.40 -8.28
CA PRO A 95 -5.39 1.40 -9.13
C PRO A 95 -5.56 1.89 -10.57
N PHE A 96 -5.19 1.04 -11.52
CA PHE A 96 -5.28 1.26 -12.97
C PHE A 96 -4.40 2.40 -13.54
N VAL A 97 -3.78 3.22 -12.70
CA VAL A 97 -2.95 4.35 -13.12
C VAL A 97 -1.47 4.03 -12.91
N LEU A 98 -1.04 3.87 -11.66
CA LEU A 98 0.37 3.83 -11.29
C LEU A 98 0.73 2.76 -10.27
#